data_AF-A0A1Z8S7K2-F1
#
_entry.id   AF-A0A1Z8S7K2-F1
#
_cell.length_a   1.000
_cell.length_b   1.000
_cell.length_c   1.000
_cell.angle_alpha   90.00
_cell.angle_beta   90.00
_cell.angle_gamma   90.00
#
_symmetry.space_group_name_H-M   'P 1'
#
loop_
_entity.id
_entity.type
_entity.pdbx_description
1 polymer ?
#
loop_
_entity_poly.entity_id
_entity_poly.type
_entity_poly.pdbx_seq_one_letter_code
_entity_poly.pdbx_strand_id
1 'polypeptide(L)'
;MTTNTKKINLVWDAWSEQGPMPNGLHPKYREEWDSHWKNQYGTNVLTRFIPYDRYALGFFPVLLSQCNITYENITPKNIVLDDPGVENWYIMEPNHMDISLITENMFGNIDFKVIKLLREKKIKLVFYYAYEAFPFQQVDWMKMLQRSLGWLQIPSSQFVLIFGDLNLGENYKQFLSNHDQYYGYTFDNLFVFDHFGWEFWDYLKTFVLTNPSQTELVPGTDEIRDRKRPYKFLNLNGGARPHRKYLLTELKRQGLLEQGLYSYLNKFDIYYDPSLYCYKPIKKFDQDSSLIDMMAYHREHGNSIEEKHLDVDASEDAWHNRGMTAQHYQDTYFNIVSETWPADPSFFVTEKIFKPIVNLQPFIVCGLPGNLKYLKEKGFETFPEWFTEDYDDVKGHPQRMHYLTEQITKVIKWDDETIHRKYQDTWEKCLFNRKHFFAMNHAVEFKDLVDAIGDL
;
A
#
# COMPACT_ATOMS: atom_id res chain seq x y z
N MET A 1 -15.63 -28.05 5.15
CA MET A 1 -15.63 -28.18 6.62
C MET A 1 -16.63 -27.16 7.15
N THR A 2 -17.37 -27.46 8.22
CA THR A 2 -18.32 -26.51 8.81
C THR A 2 -17.55 -25.39 9.53
N THR A 3 -17.51 -24.19 8.93
CA THR A 3 -16.86 -23.01 9.52
C THR A 3 -17.61 -22.61 10.78
N ASN A 4 -17.08 -23.01 11.94
CA ASN A 4 -17.66 -22.69 13.24
C ASN A 4 -17.12 -21.34 13.71
N THR A 5 -17.33 -20.31 12.89
CA THR A 5 -16.82 -18.96 13.09
C THR A 5 -17.40 -18.39 14.39
N LYS A 6 -16.60 -18.48 15.46
CA LYS A 6 -16.95 -18.04 16.82
C LYS A 6 -17.25 -16.54 16.83
N LYS A 7 -18.01 -16.10 17.84
CA LYS A 7 -18.16 -14.67 18.11
C LYS A 7 -16.82 -14.11 18.61
N ILE A 8 -16.43 -12.93 18.12
CA ILE A 8 -15.19 -12.26 18.55
C ILE A 8 -15.53 -11.05 19.42
N ASN A 9 -15.13 -11.08 20.69
CA ASN A 9 -15.13 -9.90 21.54
C ASN A 9 -13.86 -9.09 21.28
N LEU A 10 -14.01 -7.89 20.73
CA LEU A 10 -12.92 -6.91 20.58
C LEU A 10 -12.74 -6.17 21.90
N VAL A 11 -11.56 -6.29 22.51
CA VAL A 11 -11.26 -5.73 23.83
C VAL A 11 -10.56 -4.38 23.68
N TRP A 12 -11.15 -3.34 24.26
CA TRP A 12 -10.67 -1.95 24.18
C TRP A 12 -10.48 -1.34 25.57
N ASP A 13 -9.27 -0.86 25.89
CA ASP A 13 -8.95 -0.30 27.21
C ASP A 13 -9.56 1.08 27.46
N ALA A 14 -9.66 1.90 26.41
CA ALA A 14 -10.16 3.27 26.48
C ALA A 14 -11.48 3.42 25.72
N TRP A 15 -12.37 4.25 26.27
CA TRP A 15 -13.73 4.49 25.77
C TRP A 15 -14.10 5.94 26.01
N SER A 16 -14.87 6.53 25.09
CA SER A 16 -15.52 7.83 25.27
C SER A 16 -17.03 7.71 25.27
N GLU A 17 -17.72 8.86 25.35
CA GLU A 17 -19.19 8.92 25.25
C GLU A 17 -19.74 8.35 23.93
N GLN A 18 -18.92 8.27 22.88
CA GLN A 18 -19.34 7.82 21.54
C GLN A 18 -18.99 6.35 21.24
N GLY A 19 -18.18 5.68 22.07
CA GLY A 19 -17.77 4.29 21.85
C GLY A 19 -16.34 3.99 22.33
N PRO A 20 -15.76 2.83 21.94
CA PRO A 20 -14.36 2.54 22.25
C PRO A 20 -13.41 3.50 21.52
N MET A 21 -12.22 3.68 22.08
CA MET A 21 -11.07 4.29 21.41
C MET A 21 -10.12 3.18 20.92
N PRO A 22 -9.37 3.37 19.83
CA PRO A 22 -8.39 2.40 19.39
C PRO A 22 -7.29 2.13 20.41
N ASN A 23 -6.92 0.86 20.60
CA ASN A 23 -5.78 0.50 21.45
C ASN A 23 -4.47 1.02 20.84
N GLY A 24 -3.51 1.38 21.69
CA GLY A 24 -2.27 2.05 21.27
C GLY A 24 -2.40 3.57 21.08
N LEU A 25 -3.62 4.13 21.10
CA LEU A 25 -3.83 5.58 21.08
C LEU A 25 -3.15 6.24 22.29
N HIS A 26 -2.13 7.03 22.00
CA HIS A 26 -1.32 7.72 23.02
C HIS A 26 -2.21 8.64 23.87
N PRO A 27 -2.13 8.61 25.22
CA PRO A 27 -3.02 9.37 26.13
C PRO A 27 -3.23 10.86 25.78
N LYS A 28 -2.17 11.57 25.35
CA LYS A 28 -2.22 12.97 24.89
C LYS A 28 -3.28 13.28 23.82
N TYR A 29 -3.70 12.30 23.02
CA TYR A 29 -4.68 12.47 21.94
C TYR A 29 -6.13 12.09 22.35
N ARG A 30 -6.34 11.58 23.58
CA ARG A 30 -7.66 11.08 24.01
C ARG A 30 -8.70 12.19 24.23
N GLU A 31 -8.28 13.37 24.69
CA GLU A 31 -9.19 14.53 24.83
C GLU A 31 -9.57 15.13 23.47
N GLU A 32 -8.64 15.07 22.51
CA GLU A 32 -8.89 15.51 21.14
C GLU A 32 -9.84 14.56 20.40
N TRP A 33 -9.81 13.25 20.72
CA TRP A 33 -10.62 12.19 20.10
C TRP A 33 -12.10 12.56 20.02
N ASP A 34 -12.65 13.11 21.10
CA ASP A 34 -14.07 13.46 21.22
C ASP A 34 -14.43 14.83 20.64
N SER A 35 -13.45 15.71 20.44
CA SER A 35 -13.67 17.13 20.15
C SER A 35 -13.27 17.55 18.73
N HIS A 36 -12.22 16.94 18.14
CA HIS A 36 -11.61 17.42 16.89
C HIS A 36 -11.68 16.42 15.74
N TRP A 37 -11.43 15.13 16.00
CA TRP A 37 -11.14 14.13 14.95
C TRP A 37 -12.34 13.69 14.11
N LYS A 38 -13.56 14.04 14.51
CA LYS A 38 -14.75 13.82 13.68
C LYS A 38 -15.00 14.92 12.63
N ASN A 39 -14.41 16.11 12.78
CA ASN A 39 -14.82 17.27 11.97
C ASN A 39 -13.72 18.25 11.51
N GLN A 40 -12.51 18.30 12.11
CA GLN A 40 -11.47 19.21 11.64
C GLN A 40 -10.04 18.73 11.84
N TYR A 41 -9.41 18.47 10.70
CA TYR A 41 -8.06 17.98 10.47
C TYR A 41 -6.92 18.80 11.11
N GLY A 42 -6.10 18.15 11.96
CA GLY A 42 -4.80 18.61 12.47
C GLY A 42 -3.85 17.41 12.62
N THR A 43 -2.52 17.57 12.52
CA THR A 43 -1.62 16.44 12.16
C THR A 43 -0.69 15.93 13.27
N ASN A 44 -0.56 14.60 13.45
CA ASN A 44 0.71 13.82 13.30
C ASN A 44 0.55 12.32 13.68
N VAL A 45 1.46 11.38 13.34
CA VAL A 45 2.66 11.48 12.45
C VAL A 45 2.50 10.59 11.20
N LEU A 46 2.63 9.26 11.36
CA LEU A 46 2.69 8.25 10.29
C LEU A 46 1.37 8.09 9.52
N THR A 47 0.26 8.29 10.22
CA THR A 47 -1.02 7.67 9.88
C THR A 47 -2.13 8.70 9.84
N ARG A 48 -1.89 9.73 9.04
CA ARG A 48 -2.82 10.81 8.69
C ARG A 48 -4.00 10.31 7.81
N PHE A 49 -4.50 9.11 8.07
CA PHE A 49 -5.28 8.28 7.15
C PHE A 49 -6.54 7.61 7.75
N ILE A 50 -6.93 7.94 8.99
CA ILE A 50 -8.19 7.45 9.57
C ILE A 50 -8.99 8.60 10.20
N PRO A 51 -9.78 9.33 9.40
CA PRO A 51 -11.09 9.75 9.88
C PRO A 51 -12.17 9.71 8.78
N TYR A 52 -12.96 8.63 8.78
CA TYR A 52 -14.29 8.58 8.18
C TYR A 52 -15.12 7.69 9.13
N ASP A 53 -16.41 7.96 9.34
CA ASP A 53 -17.23 7.28 10.37
C ASP A 53 -17.15 5.74 10.28
N ARG A 54 -17.00 5.19 9.07
CA ARG A 54 -16.78 3.76 8.79
C ARG A 54 -15.54 3.16 9.48
N TYR A 55 -14.43 3.90 9.51
CA TYR A 55 -13.11 3.42 9.94
C TYR A 55 -12.70 3.95 11.32
N ALA A 56 -13.59 4.62 12.05
CA ALA A 56 -13.26 5.33 13.29
C ALA A 56 -12.61 4.47 14.39
N LEU A 57 -12.76 3.14 14.34
CA LEU A 57 -12.17 2.19 15.30
C LEU A 57 -10.95 1.43 14.73
N GLY A 58 -10.43 1.85 13.58
CA GLY A 58 -9.50 1.08 12.77
C GLY A 58 -10.22 0.32 11.64
N PHE A 59 -9.45 -0.43 10.86
CA PHE A 59 -9.92 -1.21 9.72
C PHE A 59 -10.43 -2.61 10.11
N PHE A 60 -9.91 -3.19 11.19
CA PHE A 60 -10.23 -4.56 11.62
C PHE A 60 -11.73 -4.80 11.88
N PRO A 61 -12.48 -3.90 12.56
CA PRO A 61 -13.91 -4.10 12.78
C PRO A 61 -14.73 -4.05 11.48
N VAL A 62 -14.30 -3.24 10.50
CA VAL A 62 -14.94 -3.16 9.18
C VAL A 62 -14.75 -4.47 8.42
N LEU A 63 -13.53 -5.01 8.43
CA LEU A 63 -13.21 -6.29 7.83
C LEU A 63 -14.02 -7.45 8.45
N LEU A 64 -14.12 -7.52 9.78
CA LEU A 64 -14.97 -8.51 10.46
C LEU A 64 -16.44 -8.43 10.01
N SER A 65 -16.99 -7.20 9.94
CA SER A 65 -18.35 -6.95 9.45
C SER A 65 -18.54 -7.45 8.01
N GLN A 66 -17.61 -7.14 7.10
CA GLN A 66 -17.66 -7.59 5.70
C GLN A 66 -17.56 -9.11 5.54
N CYS A 67 -16.87 -9.78 6.46
CA CYS A 67 -16.78 -11.24 6.51
C CYS A 67 -18.02 -11.92 7.11
N ASN A 68 -19.02 -11.15 7.56
CA ASN A 68 -20.15 -11.60 8.38
C ASN A 68 -19.71 -12.30 9.68
N ILE A 69 -18.58 -11.88 10.25
CA ILE A 69 -18.10 -12.37 11.55
C ILE A 69 -18.81 -11.57 12.63
N THR A 70 -19.52 -12.27 13.53
CA THR A 70 -20.22 -11.61 14.65
C THR A 70 -19.19 -11.13 15.67
N TYR A 71 -19.15 -9.83 15.95
CA TYR A 71 -18.26 -9.26 16.95
C TYR A 71 -18.99 -8.32 17.93
N GLU A 72 -18.40 -8.12 19.10
CA GLU A 72 -18.86 -7.15 20.10
C GLU A 72 -17.68 -6.36 20.66
N ASN A 73 -17.83 -5.05 20.83
CA ASN A 73 -16.83 -4.20 21.47
C ASN A 73 -17.03 -4.23 22.99
N ILE A 74 -16.00 -4.64 23.75
CA ILE A 74 -16.10 -4.76 25.22
C ILE A 74 -14.93 -4.07 25.94
N THR A 75 -15.15 -3.74 27.21
CA THR A 75 -14.08 -3.31 28.13
C THR A 75 -13.37 -4.55 28.72
N PRO A 76 -12.11 -4.43 29.21
CA PRO A 76 -11.44 -5.47 29.98
C PRO A 76 -12.29 -6.04 31.12
N LYS A 77 -13.10 -5.20 31.78
CA LYS A 77 -13.97 -5.62 32.91
C LYS A 77 -15.00 -6.65 32.47
N ASN A 78 -15.55 -6.51 31.26
CA ASN A 78 -16.64 -7.32 30.72
C ASN A 78 -16.18 -8.64 30.06
N ILE A 79 -14.87 -8.94 30.03
CA ILE A 79 -14.37 -10.23 29.53
C ILE A 79 -14.94 -11.38 30.37
N VAL A 80 -15.68 -12.27 29.71
CA VAL A 80 -16.17 -13.57 30.19
C VAL A 80 -15.32 -14.67 29.53
N LEU A 81 -14.98 -15.72 30.30
CA LEU A 81 -14.01 -16.75 29.92
C LEU A 81 -14.62 -18.15 29.76
N ASP A 82 -15.88 -18.33 30.15
CA ASP A 82 -16.53 -19.63 30.30
C ASP A 82 -17.41 -20.01 29.09
N ASP A 83 -17.41 -19.18 28.03
CA ASP A 83 -18.15 -19.43 26.78
C ASP A 83 -17.19 -19.92 25.66
N PRO A 84 -17.22 -21.22 25.29
CA PRO A 84 -16.35 -21.77 24.24
C PRO A 84 -16.74 -21.31 22.81
N GLY A 85 -17.90 -20.66 22.64
CA GLY A 85 -18.33 -20.05 21.38
C GLY A 85 -17.82 -18.63 21.16
N VAL A 86 -17.04 -18.09 22.10
CA VAL A 86 -16.55 -16.71 22.10
C VAL A 86 -15.03 -16.67 22.23
N GLU A 87 -14.36 -15.92 21.36
CA GLU A 87 -12.96 -15.54 21.57
C GLU A 87 -12.86 -14.08 22.01
N ASN A 88 -11.85 -13.77 22.83
CA ASN A 88 -11.54 -12.40 23.25
C ASN A 88 -10.24 -11.98 22.57
N TRP A 89 -10.28 -10.94 21.73
CA TRP A 89 -9.13 -10.48 20.94
C TRP A 89 -8.85 -9.01 21.28
N TYR A 90 -7.60 -8.72 21.62
CA TYR A 90 -7.08 -7.38 21.79
C TYR A 90 -6.38 -6.97 20.51
N ILE A 91 -7.00 -6.07 19.73
CA ILE A 91 -6.44 -5.61 18.45
C ILE A 91 -5.62 -4.35 18.69
N MET A 92 -4.43 -4.28 18.10
CA MET A 92 -3.67 -3.04 17.94
C MET A 92 -3.47 -2.76 16.45
N GLU A 93 -3.89 -1.58 16.01
CA GLU A 93 -3.51 -1.04 14.71
C GLU A 93 -2.43 0.03 14.93
N PRO A 94 -1.22 -0.14 14.38
CA PRO A 94 -0.14 0.85 14.49
C PRO A 94 -0.49 2.26 14.01
N ASN A 95 -1.61 2.38 13.32
CA ASN A 95 -2.16 3.61 12.79
C ASN A 95 -2.64 4.61 13.86
N HIS A 96 -2.65 4.22 15.14
CA HIS A 96 -2.98 5.10 16.27
C HIS A 96 -1.76 5.45 17.13
N MET A 97 -0.55 5.08 16.68
CA MET A 97 0.65 5.10 17.50
C MET A 97 1.64 6.20 17.11
N ASP A 98 2.34 6.71 18.13
CA ASP A 98 3.52 7.55 17.96
C ASP A 98 4.77 6.64 18.00
N ILE A 99 5.40 6.38 16.86
CA ILE A 99 6.59 5.50 16.79
C ILE A 99 7.76 5.95 17.66
N SER A 100 7.82 7.24 18.02
CA SER A 100 8.84 7.74 18.94
C SER A 100 8.65 7.27 20.39
N LEU A 101 7.47 6.71 20.72
CA LEU A 101 7.03 6.36 22.08
C LEU A 101 6.45 4.94 22.18
N ILE A 102 6.84 4.00 21.30
CA ILE A 102 6.25 2.64 21.19
C ILE A 102 6.05 1.92 22.53
N THR A 103 7.04 1.92 23.43
CA THR A 103 6.91 1.24 24.73
C THR A 103 5.90 1.93 25.65
N GLU A 104 5.80 3.25 25.59
CA GLU A 104 4.89 4.03 26.44
C GLU A 104 3.45 3.99 25.94
N ASN A 105 3.22 4.01 24.62
CA ASN A 105 1.87 4.02 24.04
C ASN A 105 1.28 2.61 23.82
N MET A 106 2.03 1.68 23.21
CA MET A 106 1.52 0.32 22.92
C MET A 106 1.34 -0.50 24.18
N PHE A 107 2.40 -0.61 24.99
CA PHE A 107 2.50 -1.60 26.05
C PHE A 107 2.27 -1.01 27.44
N GLY A 108 2.62 0.26 27.65
CA GLY A 108 2.43 0.97 28.92
C GLY A 108 0.98 1.23 29.33
N ASN A 109 0.03 1.17 28.39
CA ASN A 109 -1.39 1.49 28.64
C ASN A 109 -2.32 0.27 28.73
N ILE A 110 -1.82 -0.96 28.53
CA ILE A 110 -2.67 -2.16 28.52
C ILE A 110 -3.19 -2.46 29.92
N ASP A 111 -4.50 -2.67 30.09
CA ASP A 111 -5.09 -3.00 31.40
C ASP A 111 -4.42 -4.27 31.99
N PHE A 112 -4.10 -4.25 33.28
CA PHE A 112 -3.41 -5.35 33.94
C PHE A 112 -4.19 -6.68 33.89
N LYS A 113 -5.53 -6.65 33.84
CA LYS A 113 -6.38 -7.83 33.60
C LYS A 113 -6.10 -8.40 32.20
N VAL A 114 -5.95 -7.56 31.17
CA VAL A 114 -5.60 -8.01 29.81
C VAL A 114 -4.21 -8.64 29.79
N ILE A 115 -3.20 -8.00 30.37
CA ILE A 115 -1.84 -8.57 30.48
C ILE A 115 -1.85 -9.93 31.20
N LYS A 116 -2.63 -10.06 32.28
CA LYS A 116 -2.79 -11.33 33.00
C LYS A 116 -3.45 -12.39 32.12
N LEU A 117 -4.51 -12.06 31.39
CA LEU A 117 -5.21 -13.01 30.51
C LEU A 117 -4.36 -13.43 29.30
N LEU A 118 -3.52 -12.54 28.77
CA LEU A 118 -2.54 -12.84 27.71
C LEU A 118 -1.54 -13.91 28.21
N ARG A 119 -1.00 -13.73 29.42
CA ARG A 119 -0.09 -14.70 30.07
C ARG A 119 -0.78 -16.04 30.36
N GLU A 120 -2.04 -16.01 30.77
CA GLU A 120 -2.86 -17.20 31.04
C GLU A 120 -3.38 -17.92 29.78
N LYS A 121 -3.07 -17.41 28.58
CA LYS A 121 -3.52 -17.90 27.28
C LYS A 121 -5.05 -17.90 27.07
N LYS A 122 -5.70 -16.80 27.45
CA LYS A 122 -7.18 -16.64 27.42
C LYS A 122 -7.69 -15.50 26.54
N ILE A 123 -6.78 -14.78 25.89
CA ILE A 123 -7.05 -13.64 25.01
C ILE A 123 -5.89 -13.57 24.01
N LYS A 124 -6.18 -13.22 22.75
CA LYS A 124 -5.16 -13.05 21.70
C LYS A 124 -4.80 -11.58 21.52
N LEU A 125 -3.53 -11.28 21.26
CA LEU A 125 -3.03 -9.94 20.90
C LEU A 125 -2.75 -9.91 19.39
N VAL A 126 -3.52 -9.14 18.63
CA VAL A 126 -3.38 -9.05 17.17
C VAL A 126 -2.79 -7.70 16.79
N PHE A 127 -1.57 -7.69 16.27
CA PHE A 127 -0.98 -6.53 15.61
C PHE A 127 -1.43 -6.53 14.14
N TYR A 128 -2.42 -5.70 13.82
CA TYR A 128 -2.86 -5.50 12.44
C TYR A 128 -2.09 -4.33 11.81
N TYR A 129 -1.03 -4.66 11.08
CA TYR A 129 -0.12 -3.71 10.44
C TYR A 129 -0.06 -3.90 8.91
N ALA A 130 -1.16 -4.37 8.30
CA ALA A 130 -1.26 -4.60 6.87
C ALA A 130 -1.11 -3.33 6.01
N TYR A 131 -1.31 -2.15 6.60
CA TYR A 131 -1.14 -0.84 5.95
C TYR A 131 0.34 -0.47 5.69
N GLU A 132 1.31 -1.18 6.28
CA GLU A 132 2.73 -0.88 6.14
C GLU A 132 3.56 -2.13 5.84
N ALA A 133 4.74 -1.91 5.26
CA ALA A 133 5.65 -2.98 4.84
C ALA A 133 7.11 -2.53 4.85
N PHE A 134 7.56 -1.83 5.89
CA PHE A 134 8.98 -1.46 6.01
C PHE A 134 9.83 -2.63 6.54
N PRO A 135 11.12 -2.74 6.15
CA PRO A 135 11.98 -3.83 6.59
C PRO A 135 12.05 -3.97 8.11
N PHE A 136 12.15 -5.21 8.61
CA PHE A 136 12.26 -5.52 10.04
C PHE A 136 13.45 -4.85 10.76
N GLN A 137 14.46 -4.45 9.99
CA GLN A 137 15.67 -3.78 10.48
C GLN A 137 15.55 -2.25 10.52
N GLN A 138 14.60 -1.65 9.79
CA GLN A 138 14.47 -0.20 9.72
C GLN A 138 14.06 0.35 11.10
N VAL A 139 14.88 1.23 11.68
CA VAL A 139 14.67 1.82 13.01
C VAL A 139 14.43 0.82 14.16
N ASP A 140 14.91 -0.44 14.04
CA ASP A 140 14.86 -1.49 15.07
C ASP A 140 13.45 -1.84 15.65
N TRP A 141 12.38 -1.46 14.96
CA TRP A 141 10.99 -1.64 15.44
C TRP A 141 10.64 -3.07 15.86
N MET A 142 11.04 -4.06 15.04
CA MET A 142 10.74 -5.47 15.29
C MET A 142 11.43 -5.95 16.57
N LYS A 143 12.69 -5.56 16.80
CA LYS A 143 13.42 -5.87 18.04
C LYS A 143 12.75 -5.23 19.25
N MET A 144 12.20 -4.03 19.10
CA MET A 144 11.47 -3.34 20.17
C MET A 144 10.14 -4.04 20.51
N LEU A 145 9.38 -4.50 19.51
CA LEU A 145 8.20 -5.35 19.75
C LEU A 145 8.57 -6.65 20.48
N GLN A 146 9.56 -7.41 19.97
CA GLN A 146 10.03 -8.66 20.57
C GLN A 146 10.48 -8.46 22.03
N ARG A 147 11.28 -7.41 22.30
CA ARG A 147 11.71 -7.05 23.65
C ARG A 147 10.53 -6.72 24.56
N SER A 148 9.54 -5.98 24.08
CA SER A 148 8.39 -5.55 24.89
C SER A 148 7.47 -6.72 25.24
N LEU A 149 7.19 -7.59 24.27
CA LEU A 149 6.45 -8.85 24.48
C LEU A 149 7.19 -9.78 25.46
N GLY A 150 8.51 -9.88 25.34
CA GLY A 150 9.39 -10.63 26.26
C GLY A 150 9.36 -10.08 27.68
N TRP A 151 9.46 -8.76 27.85
CA TRP A 151 9.40 -8.10 29.16
C TRP A 151 8.03 -8.27 29.83
N LEU A 152 6.96 -8.22 29.03
CA LEU A 152 5.60 -8.51 29.46
C LEU A 152 5.32 -10.02 29.63
N GLN A 153 6.24 -10.91 29.27
CA GLN A 153 6.09 -12.37 29.38
C GLN A 153 4.84 -12.91 28.64
N ILE A 154 4.45 -12.29 27.52
CA ILE A 154 3.28 -12.74 26.73
C ILE A 154 3.72 -13.93 25.86
N PRO A 155 3.13 -15.13 25.95
CA PRO A 155 3.56 -16.28 25.15
C PRO A 155 3.46 -16.01 23.64
N SER A 156 4.42 -16.49 22.84
CA SER A 156 4.40 -16.35 21.37
C SER A 156 3.13 -16.93 20.74
N SER A 157 2.59 -18.02 21.32
CA SER A 157 1.31 -18.62 20.94
C SER A 157 0.08 -17.72 21.19
N GLN A 158 0.22 -16.50 21.71
CA GLN A 158 -0.90 -15.59 22.01
C GLN A 158 -0.77 -14.22 21.34
N PHE A 159 0.27 -13.98 20.54
CA PHE A 159 0.33 -12.80 19.69
C PHE A 159 0.47 -13.15 18.21
N VAL A 160 -0.10 -12.30 17.37
CA VAL A 160 -0.16 -12.43 15.91
C VAL A 160 0.29 -11.12 15.27
N LEU A 161 1.06 -11.20 14.19
CA LEU A 161 1.33 -10.06 13.31
C LEU A 161 0.72 -10.31 11.94
N ILE A 162 -0.13 -9.38 11.51
CA ILE A 162 -0.64 -9.28 10.14
C ILE A 162 0.11 -8.10 9.49
N PHE A 163 0.83 -8.31 8.39
CA PHE A 163 1.73 -7.32 7.80
C PHE A 163 1.51 -7.14 6.29
N GLY A 164 1.88 -5.97 5.76
CA GLY A 164 1.69 -5.64 4.34
C GLY A 164 2.77 -6.20 3.41
N ASP A 165 3.91 -6.64 3.94
CA ASP A 165 4.98 -7.24 3.14
C ASP A 165 4.53 -8.61 2.58
N LEU A 166 4.32 -8.66 1.27
CA LEU A 166 3.90 -9.87 0.57
C LEU A 166 4.97 -10.98 0.61
N ASN A 167 6.23 -10.63 0.94
CA ASN A 167 7.33 -11.57 1.16
C ASN A 167 7.66 -11.80 2.66
N LEU A 168 6.75 -11.42 3.59
CA LEU A 168 6.89 -11.50 5.05
C LEU A 168 7.62 -12.76 5.54
N GLY A 169 7.22 -13.95 5.06
CA GLY A 169 7.80 -15.22 5.52
C GLY A 169 9.29 -15.37 5.24
N GLU A 170 9.75 -14.99 4.04
CA GLU A 170 11.18 -15.06 3.68
C GLU A 170 11.97 -13.90 4.29
N ASN A 171 11.40 -12.69 4.28
CA ASN A 171 12.03 -11.52 4.88
C ASN A 171 12.21 -11.66 6.40
N TYR A 172 11.26 -12.32 7.10
CA TYR A 172 11.39 -12.60 8.54
C TYR A 172 12.42 -13.71 8.83
N LYS A 173 12.47 -14.78 8.02
CA LYS A 173 13.54 -15.80 8.11
C LYS A 173 14.93 -15.15 7.94
N GLN A 174 15.08 -14.27 6.94
CA GLN A 174 16.32 -13.55 6.70
C GLN A 174 16.66 -12.60 7.85
N PHE A 175 15.67 -11.91 8.42
CA PHE A 175 15.86 -11.09 9.62
C PHE A 175 16.40 -11.92 10.80
N LEU A 176 15.79 -13.07 11.10
CA LEU A 176 16.22 -13.98 12.17
C LEU A 176 17.62 -14.57 11.94
N SER A 177 18.00 -14.85 10.68
CA SER A 177 19.35 -15.38 10.38
C SER A 177 20.48 -14.39 10.62
N ASN A 178 20.17 -13.09 10.64
CA ASN A 178 21.14 -11.99 10.66
C ASN A 178 21.16 -11.23 12.00
N HIS A 179 20.37 -11.64 12.99
CA HIS A 179 20.20 -10.91 14.25
C HIS A 179 20.12 -11.83 15.48
N ASP A 180 20.82 -11.45 16.53
CA ASP A 180 20.67 -12.08 17.85
C ASP A 180 19.24 -11.89 18.38
N GLN A 181 18.61 -13.01 18.75
CA GLN A 181 17.26 -13.01 19.30
C GLN A 181 17.26 -12.49 20.75
N TYR A 182 16.88 -11.23 20.93
CA TYR A 182 16.64 -10.69 22.27
C TYR A 182 15.51 -11.48 22.97
N TYR A 183 15.85 -12.08 24.11
CA TYR A 183 14.96 -12.91 24.94
C TYR A 183 14.36 -14.17 24.27
N GLY A 184 14.76 -14.53 23.04
CA GLY A 184 14.24 -15.70 22.32
C GLY A 184 12.77 -15.58 21.89
N TYR A 185 12.25 -14.36 21.75
CA TYR A 185 10.86 -14.10 21.39
C TYR A 185 10.69 -13.95 19.87
N THR A 186 10.36 -15.04 19.19
CA THR A 186 9.99 -15.05 17.76
C THR A 186 8.50 -14.77 17.56
N PHE A 187 8.16 -14.22 16.39
CA PHE A 187 6.79 -14.23 15.89
C PHE A 187 6.55 -15.54 15.16
N ASP A 188 5.83 -16.44 15.82
CA ASP A 188 5.48 -17.76 15.27
C ASP A 188 4.21 -17.67 14.40
N ASN A 189 3.37 -16.65 14.64
CA ASN A 189 2.09 -16.42 13.97
C ASN A 189 2.18 -15.17 13.08
N LEU A 190 2.51 -15.40 11.81
CA LEU A 190 2.74 -14.37 10.79
C LEU A 190 1.76 -14.52 9.63
N PHE A 191 1.01 -13.46 9.33
CA PHE A 191 0.03 -13.42 8.25
C PHE A 191 0.26 -12.21 7.35
N VAL A 192 -0.12 -12.36 6.08
CA VAL A 192 -0.05 -11.30 5.06
C VAL A 192 -1.48 -10.91 4.68
N PHE A 193 -1.74 -9.62 4.47
CA PHE A 193 -3.00 -9.15 3.93
C PHE A 193 -2.77 -7.98 2.95
N ASP A 194 -3.36 -8.06 1.75
CA ASP A 194 -3.33 -6.95 0.77
C ASP A 194 -4.32 -5.87 1.19
N HIS A 195 -3.85 -5.02 2.12
CA HIS A 195 -4.63 -3.91 2.65
C HIS A 195 -5.04 -2.93 1.54
N PHE A 196 -4.12 -2.56 0.66
CA PHE A 196 -4.35 -1.50 -0.31
C PHE A 196 -5.28 -1.93 -1.44
N GLY A 197 -5.21 -3.20 -1.86
CA GLY A 197 -6.20 -3.79 -2.75
C GLY A 197 -7.60 -3.75 -2.13
N TRP A 198 -7.74 -4.21 -0.88
CA TRP A 198 -9.02 -4.19 -0.16
C TRP A 198 -9.57 -2.77 0.06
N GLU A 199 -8.76 -1.86 0.62
CA GLU A 199 -9.18 -0.50 1.00
C GLU A 199 -9.63 0.29 -0.24
N PHE A 200 -8.91 0.13 -1.37
CA PHE A 200 -9.27 0.75 -2.64
C PHE A 200 -10.54 0.14 -3.25
N TRP A 201 -10.70 -1.19 -3.18
CA TRP A 201 -11.93 -1.88 -3.60
C TRP A 201 -13.14 -1.41 -2.78
N ASP A 202 -12.98 -1.27 -1.46
CA ASP A 202 -14.05 -0.85 -0.56
C ASP A 202 -14.45 0.61 -0.78
N TYR A 203 -13.46 1.48 -0.97
CA TYR A 203 -13.65 2.88 -1.34
C TYR A 203 -14.48 3.00 -2.62
N LEU A 204 -14.06 2.31 -3.68
CA LEU A 204 -14.75 2.38 -4.97
C LEU A 204 -16.17 1.80 -4.91
N LYS A 205 -16.39 0.68 -4.21
CA LYS A 205 -17.73 0.10 -4.08
C LYS A 205 -18.66 0.91 -3.18
N THR A 206 -18.16 1.46 -2.08
CA THR A 206 -18.99 2.12 -1.07
C THR A 206 -19.33 3.56 -1.45
N PHE A 207 -18.40 4.30 -2.08
CA PHE A 207 -18.54 5.75 -2.30
C PHE A 207 -18.57 6.15 -3.78
N VAL A 208 -17.79 5.50 -4.65
CA VAL A 208 -17.67 5.93 -6.05
C VAL A 208 -18.77 5.33 -6.92
N LEU A 209 -18.99 4.02 -6.87
CA LEU A 209 -20.02 3.34 -7.67
C LEU A 209 -21.46 3.63 -7.20
N THR A 210 -21.63 4.08 -5.95
CA THR A 210 -22.92 4.50 -5.39
C THR A 210 -23.27 5.95 -5.70
N ASN A 211 -22.28 6.76 -6.11
CA ASN A 211 -22.46 8.17 -6.43
C ASN A 211 -22.73 8.36 -7.94
N PRO A 212 -23.95 8.75 -8.35
CA PRO A 212 -24.28 8.94 -9.77
C PRO A 212 -23.54 10.13 -10.42
N SER A 213 -22.91 11.00 -9.61
CA SER A 213 -22.14 12.17 -10.06
C SER A 213 -20.63 11.99 -9.88
N GLN A 214 -20.16 10.75 -9.73
CA GLN A 214 -18.73 10.44 -9.57
C GLN A 214 -17.88 10.88 -10.77
N THR A 215 -16.64 11.29 -10.50
CA THR A 215 -15.69 11.82 -11.50
C THR A 215 -14.40 10.99 -11.58
N GLU A 216 -14.35 9.82 -10.94
CA GLU A 216 -13.11 9.05 -10.71
C GLU A 216 -12.91 7.86 -11.64
N LEU A 217 -14.01 7.25 -12.08
CA LEU A 217 -14.03 6.05 -12.91
C LEU A 217 -14.46 6.37 -14.34
N VAL A 218 -13.65 5.91 -15.28
CA VAL A 218 -13.90 5.96 -16.72
C VAL A 218 -15.08 5.04 -17.12
N PRO A 219 -16.09 5.53 -17.86
CA PRO A 219 -17.14 4.69 -18.43
C PRO A 219 -16.56 3.60 -19.35
N GLY A 220 -17.02 2.37 -19.21
CA GLY A 220 -16.59 1.27 -20.10
C GLY A 220 -17.51 1.16 -21.30
N THR A 221 -17.46 2.13 -22.20
CA THR A 221 -18.28 2.18 -23.41
C THR A 221 -17.43 2.30 -24.68
N ASP A 222 -18.00 1.94 -25.82
CA ASP A 222 -17.33 1.97 -27.12
C ASP A 222 -16.90 3.39 -27.52
N GLU A 223 -17.65 4.43 -27.10
CA GLU A 223 -17.28 5.83 -27.33
C GLU A 223 -15.98 6.19 -26.60
N ILE A 224 -15.74 5.63 -25.41
CA ILE A 224 -14.47 5.80 -24.69
C ILE A 224 -13.36 4.97 -25.33
N ARG A 225 -13.65 3.76 -25.84
CA ARG A 225 -12.68 2.96 -26.60
C ARG A 225 -12.14 3.76 -27.79
N ASP A 226 -13.05 4.27 -28.60
CA ASP A 226 -12.78 4.85 -29.93
C ASP A 226 -12.44 6.36 -29.88
N ARG A 227 -12.54 7.00 -28.71
CA ARG A 227 -12.05 8.38 -28.51
C ARG A 227 -10.54 8.46 -28.74
N LYS A 228 -10.11 9.31 -29.67
CA LYS A 228 -8.69 9.69 -29.81
C LYS A 228 -8.26 10.55 -28.62
N ARG A 229 -7.04 10.31 -28.14
CA ARG A 229 -6.52 10.89 -26.90
C ARG A 229 -5.39 11.88 -27.19
N PRO A 230 -5.34 13.06 -26.55
CA PRO A 230 -4.33 14.08 -26.80
C PRO A 230 -2.93 13.73 -26.27
N TYR A 231 -2.83 12.83 -25.28
CA TYR A 231 -1.55 12.45 -24.67
C TYR A 231 -1.30 10.94 -24.77
N LYS A 232 -0.02 10.54 -24.77
CA LYS A 232 0.42 9.14 -24.84
C LYS A 232 0.26 8.43 -23.49
N PHE A 233 0.72 9.03 -22.40
CA PHE A 233 0.80 8.37 -21.09
C PHE A 233 0.30 9.23 -19.92
N LEU A 234 -0.14 8.57 -18.85
CA LEU A 234 -0.38 9.16 -17.53
C LEU A 234 0.69 8.71 -16.54
N ASN A 235 1.29 9.64 -15.78
CA ASN A 235 2.24 9.32 -14.71
C ASN A 235 2.06 10.24 -13.49
N LEU A 236 1.33 9.76 -12.48
CA LEU A 236 1.03 10.53 -11.27
C LEU A 236 2.11 10.33 -10.20
N ASN A 237 2.77 11.40 -9.74
CA ASN A 237 3.80 11.35 -8.72
C ASN A 237 3.53 12.33 -7.56
N GLY A 238 2.98 11.83 -6.46
CA GLY A 238 2.86 12.62 -5.23
C GLY A 238 4.22 12.83 -4.54
N GLY A 239 4.90 11.74 -4.21
CA GLY A 239 6.13 11.78 -3.44
C GLY A 239 7.41 11.83 -4.28
N ALA A 240 8.35 12.70 -3.91
CA ALA A 240 9.66 12.92 -4.55
C ALA A 240 10.67 11.81 -4.24
N ARG A 241 10.42 10.62 -4.82
CA ARG A 241 11.27 9.43 -4.64
C ARG A 241 12.30 9.28 -5.78
N PRO A 242 13.49 8.69 -5.52
CA PRO A 242 14.58 8.61 -6.50
C PRO A 242 14.22 7.98 -7.85
N HIS A 243 13.42 6.90 -7.87
CA HIS A 243 13.00 6.24 -9.12
C HIS A 243 12.07 7.11 -9.98
N ARG A 244 11.22 7.92 -9.34
CA ARG A 244 10.34 8.90 -10.01
C ARG A 244 11.14 10.06 -10.58
N LYS A 245 12.11 10.56 -9.82
CA LYS A 245 13.07 11.58 -10.28
C LYS A 245 13.84 11.10 -11.51
N TYR A 246 14.47 9.92 -11.45
CA TYR A 246 15.12 9.30 -12.61
C TYR A 246 14.20 9.26 -13.84
N LEU A 247 12.97 8.76 -13.69
CA LEU A 247 12.08 8.53 -14.84
C LEU A 247 11.65 9.84 -15.50
N LEU A 248 11.22 10.84 -14.70
CA LEU A 248 10.84 12.16 -15.21
C LEU A 248 12.04 12.86 -15.86
N THR A 249 13.22 12.83 -15.23
CA THR A 249 14.44 13.42 -15.79
C THR A 249 14.89 12.74 -17.08
N GLU A 250 14.78 11.41 -17.19
CA GLU A 250 15.16 10.69 -18.41
C GLU A 250 14.18 10.92 -19.56
N LEU A 251 12.86 10.95 -19.28
CA LEU A 251 11.85 11.34 -20.27
C LEU A 251 12.03 12.79 -20.73
N LYS A 252 12.43 13.71 -19.83
CA LYS A 252 12.77 15.10 -20.17
C LYS A 252 14.01 15.15 -21.07
N ARG A 253 15.07 14.42 -20.71
CA ARG A 253 16.33 14.33 -21.48
C ARG A 253 16.12 13.82 -22.90
N GLN A 254 15.16 12.91 -23.11
CA GLN A 254 14.82 12.37 -24.42
C GLN A 254 13.79 13.21 -25.20
N GLY A 255 13.27 14.31 -24.63
CA GLY A 255 12.23 15.13 -25.27
C GLY A 255 10.85 14.45 -25.34
N LEU A 256 10.57 13.50 -24.43
CA LEU A 256 9.36 12.67 -24.42
C LEU A 256 8.37 13.05 -23.32
N LEU A 257 8.80 13.79 -22.28
CA LEU A 257 8.00 14.05 -21.09
C LEU A 257 6.67 14.78 -21.37
N GLU A 258 6.69 15.81 -22.23
CA GLU A 258 5.47 16.58 -22.58
C GLU A 258 4.52 15.83 -23.55
N GLN A 259 4.81 14.58 -23.92
CA GLN A 259 3.85 13.72 -24.62
C GLN A 259 2.86 13.05 -23.65
N GLY A 260 2.99 13.25 -22.34
CA GLY A 260 2.11 12.66 -21.32
C GLY A 260 1.54 13.68 -20.35
N LEU A 261 0.46 13.28 -19.67
CA LEU A 261 0.02 13.94 -18.44
C LEU A 261 0.84 13.40 -17.28
N TYR A 262 1.52 14.28 -16.55
CA TYR A 262 2.27 13.89 -15.37
C TYR A 262 2.14 14.93 -14.26
N SER A 263 2.20 14.46 -13.01
CA SER A 263 2.32 15.30 -11.83
C SER A 263 3.63 15.03 -11.11
N TYR A 264 4.06 16.01 -10.31
CA TYR A 264 5.18 15.93 -9.38
C TYR A 264 4.88 16.90 -8.23
N LEU A 265 4.36 16.41 -7.10
CA LEU A 265 3.92 17.24 -5.95
C LEU A 265 5.03 17.47 -4.89
N ASN A 266 6.27 17.14 -5.23
CA ASN A 266 7.48 17.20 -4.39
C ASN A 266 7.36 16.68 -2.92
N LYS A 267 6.37 15.84 -2.58
CA LYS A 267 6.10 15.44 -1.18
C LYS A 267 7.23 14.54 -0.67
N PHE A 268 7.83 14.87 0.48
CA PHE A 268 8.96 14.15 1.06
C PHE A 268 10.15 14.03 0.09
N ASP A 269 10.82 15.15 -0.17
CA ASP A 269 11.99 15.23 -1.04
C ASP A 269 13.14 14.33 -0.57
N ILE A 270 13.27 13.15 -1.20
CA ILE A 270 14.41 12.25 -0.99
C ILE A 270 15.45 12.55 -2.07
N TYR A 271 16.69 12.76 -1.63
CA TYR A 271 17.83 12.97 -2.50
C TYR A 271 17.98 11.81 -3.49
N TYR A 272 18.07 12.16 -4.78
CA TYR A 272 18.31 11.23 -5.87
C TYR A 272 19.81 11.24 -6.23
N ASP A 273 20.47 10.09 -6.11
CA ASP A 273 21.82 9.88 -6.63
C ASP A 273 21.75 9.18 -8.00
N PRO A 274 22.14 9.86 -9.11
CA PRO A 274 22.21 9.24 -10.43
C PRO A 274 23.11 8.01 -10.51
N SER A 275 24.09 7.84 -9.62
CA SER A 275 24.97 6.65 -9.61
C SER A 275 24.23 5.34 -9.30
N LEU A 276 23.08 5.42 -8.63
CA LEU A 276 22.26 4.29 -8.23
C LEU A 276 21.15 3.94 -9.25
N TYR A 277 21.02 4.71 -10.34
CA TYR A 277 19.90 4.58 -11.30
C TYR A 277 20.31 4.72 -12.78
N CYS A 278 21.33 5.53 -13.10
CA CYS A 278 21.79 5.70 -14.48
C CYS A 278 22.60 4.48 -14.94
N TYR A 279 22.17 3.88 -16.05
CA TYR A 279 22.82 2.75 -16.69
C TYR A 279 22.61 2.78 -18.20
N LYS A 280 23.65 2.40 -18.95
CA LYS A 280 23.59 2.06 -20.37
C LYS A 280 24.51 0.86 -20.63
N PRO A 281 24.14 -0.07 -21.53
CA PRO A 281 25.02 -1.17 -21.94
C PRO A 281 26.30 -0.64 -22.59
N ILE A 282 27.46 -1.15 -22.17
CA ILE A 282 28.76 -0.68 -22.67
C ILE A 282 28.98 -1.16 -24.12
N LYS A 283 29.01 -0.22 -25.07
CA LYS A 283 29.51 -0.47 -26.42
C LYS A 283 31.04 -0.37 -26.43
N LYS A 284 31.71 -1.52 -26.45
CA LYS A 284 33.17 -1.56 -26.54
C LYS A 284 33.65 -0.95 -27.86
N PHE A 285 34.74 -0.19 -27.79
CA PHE A 285 35.47 0.39 -28.94
C PHE A 285 34.75 1.52 -29.72
N ASP A 286 33.64 2.06 -29.21
CA ASP A 286 32.78 3.04 -29.93
C ASP A 286 32.96 4.51 -29.44
N GLN A 287 33.92 4.78 -28.56
CA GLN A 287 34.07 6.07 -27.83
C GLN A 287 32.77 6.56 -27.13
N ASP A 288 31.86 5.64 -26.82
CA ASP A 288 30.49 5.92 -26.35
C ASP A 288 30.47 6.70 -25.03
N SER A 289 30.13 7.99 -25.11
CA SER A 289 29.94 8.90 -23.97
C SER A 289 28.54 8.85 -23.39
N SER A 290 27.59 8.10 -23.95
CA SER A 290 26.15 8.26 -23.67
C SER A 290 25.77 8.07 -22.20
N LEU A 291 26.47 7.21 -21.45
CA LEU A 291 26.31 7.09 -20.00
C LEU A 291 26.83 8.32 -19.25
N ILE A 292 27.96 8.89 -19.67
CA ILE A 292 28.55 10.09 -19.08
C ILE A 292 27.62 11.29 -19.32
N ASP A 293 27.12 11.44 -20.54
CA ASP A 293 26.20 12.52 -20.93
C ASP A 293 24.84 12.39 -20.20
N MET A 294 24.34 11.16 -20.06
CA MET A 294 23.16 10.85 -19.23
C MET A 294 23.41 11.22 -17.76
N MET A 295 24.52 10.78 -17.17
CA MET A 295 24.85 11.08 -15.77
C MET A 295 25.07 12.59 -15.53
N ALA A 296 25.65 13.32 -16.47
CA ALA A 296 25.80 14.77 -16.37
C ALA A 296 24.43 15.47 -16.32
N TYR A 297 23.55 15.18 -17.28
CA TYR A 297 22.18 15.72 -17.31
C TYR A 297 21.38 15.36 -16.05
N HIS A 298 21.48 14.11 -15.57
CA HIS A 298 20.78 13.66 -14.37
C HIS A 298 21.32 14.29 -13.08
N ARG A 299 22.61 14.64 -13.02
CA ARG A 299 23.17 15.40 -11.87
C ARG A 299 22.67 16.84 -11.85
N GLU A 300 22.54 17.48 -13.00
CA GLU A 300 22.10 18.87 -13.13
C GLU A 300 20.58 19.02 -12.85
N HIS A 301 19.76 18.12 -13.40
CA HIS A 301 18.30 18.27 -13.39
C HIS A 301 17.56 17.30 -12.47
N GLY A 302 18.18 16.21 -12.01
CA GLY A 302 17.51 15.11 -11.30
C GLY A 302 16.94 15.46 -9.92
N ASN A 303 17.53 16.43 -9.23
CA ASN A 303 16.99 16.98 -7.98
C ASN A 303 16.38 18.38 -8.17
N SER A 304 16.29 18.84 -9.41
CA SER A 304 15.87 20.20 -9.79
C SER A 304 14.56 20.14 -10.61
N ILE A 305 13.67 19.22 -10.25
CA ILE A 305 12.38 19.03 -10.93
C ILE A 305 11.37 20.00 -10.31
N GLU A 306 10.83 20.90 -11.14
CA GLU A 306 9.79 21.84 -10.75
C GLU A 306 8.49 21.10 -10.40
N GLU A 307 7.75 21.64 -9.42
CA GLU A 307 6.48 21.08 -8.99
C GLU A 307 5.44 21.20 -10.13
N LYS A 308 4.69 20.13 -10.39
CA LYS A 308 3.63 20.09 -11.41
C LYS A 308 2.37 19.47 -10.83
N HIS A 309 1.33 20.28 -10.71
CA HIS A 309 -0.01 19.86 -10.32
C HIS A 309 -0.83 19.52 -11.58
N LEU A 310 -1.88 18.71 -11.43
CA LEU A 310 -2.84 18.43 -12.50
C LEU A 310 -4.27 18.73 -12.05
N ASP A 311 -4.67 18.11 -10.93
CA ASP A 311 -6.00 18.19 -10.30
C ASP A 311 -5.96 18.61 -8.82
N VAL A 312 -4.84 18.37 -8.14
CA VAL A 312 -4.67 18.58 -6.70
C VAL A 312 -3.52 19.56 -6.43
N ASP A 313 -3.81 20.66 -5.71
CA ASP A 313 -2.77 21.46 -5.06
C ASP A 313 -2.32 20.73 -3.79
N ALA A 314 -1.03 20.43 -3.72
CA ALA A 314 -0.41 19.74 -2.60
C ALA A 314 -0.57 20.43 -1.23
N SER A 315 -0.81 21.74 -1.23
CA SER A 315 -0.93 22.62 -0.07
C SER A 315 -2.37 22.84 0.39
N GLU A 316 -3.35 22.89 -0.52
CA GLU A 316 -4.78 23.04 -0.19
C GLU A 316 -5.48 21.69 0.00
N ASP A 317 -5.15 20.69 -0.82
CA ASP A 317 -5.65 19.32 -0.69
C ASP A 317 -4.49 18.33 -0.56
N ALA A 318 -3.80 18.43 0.58
CA ALA A 318 -2.82 17.45 0.99
C ALA A 318 -3.40 16.04 1.29
N TRP A 319 -4.71 15.83 1.16
CA TRP A 319 -5.44 14.75 1.86
C TRP A 319 -6.09 13.75 0.88
N HIS A 320 -6.65 14.19 -0.26
CA HIS A 320 -7.21 13.29 -1.31
C HIS A 320 -6.17 12.78 -2.32
N ASN A 321 -4.90 12.58 -1.95
CA ASN A 321 -3.85 12.09 -2.89
C ASN A 321 -4.11 10.71 -3.51
N ARG A 322 -5.13 9.98 -3.02
CA ARG A 322 -5.59 8.72 -3.57
C ARG A 322 -6.70 8.88 -4.61
N GLY A 323 -7.30 10.06 -4.74
CA GLY A 323 -8.28 10.38 -5.75
C GLY A 323 -7.79 10.06 -7.16
N MET A 324 -8.76 9.91 -8.05
CA MET A 324 -8.53 9.74 -9.47
C MET A 324 -9.42 10.74 -10.21
N THR A 325 -8.88 11.37 -11.23
CA THR A 325 -9.70 12.18 -12.14
C THR A 325 -9.88 11.38 -13.43
N ALA A 326 -11.08 10.87 -13.69
CA ALA A 326 -11.38 10.00 -14.84
C ALA A 326 -10.94 10.63 -16.17
N GLN A 327 -11.00 11.97 -16.27
CA GLN A 327 -10.54 12.72 -17.44
C GLN A 327 -9.06 12.46 -17.78
N HIS A 328 -8.17 12.35 -16.78
CA HIS A 328 -6.75 12.06 -17.00
C HIS A 328 -6.53 10.70 -17.69
N TYR A 329 -7.32 9.70 -17.33
CA TYR A 329 -7.28 8.36 -17.95
C TYR A 329 -7.97 8.34 -19.32
N GLN A 330 -9.02 9.14 -19.53
CA GLN A 330 -9.65 9.30 -20.84
C GLN A 330 -8.73 10.02 -21.84
N ASP A 331 -7.86 10.93 -21.37
CA ASP A 331 -6.96 11.73 -22.20
C ASP A 331 -5.59 11.09 -22.48
N THR A 332 -5.33 9.89 -21.97
CA THR A 332 -4.04 9.18 -22.11
C THR A 332 -4.21 7.71 -22.51
N TYR A 333 -3.31 7.17 -23.35
CA TYR A 333 -3.43 5.79 -23.87
C TYR A 333 -2.95 4.71 -22.90
N PHE A 334 -1.92 4.97 -22.09
CA PHE A 334 -1.40 3.99 -21.14
C PHE A 334 -0.95 4.66 -19.83
N ASN A 335 -0.79 3.86 -18.77
CA ASN A 335 -0.35 4.34 -17.47
C ASN A 335 1.09 3.91 -17.18
N ILE A 336 1.88 4.82 -16.60
CA ILE A 336 3.15 4.51 -15.96
C ILE A 336 2.89 4.54 -14.45
N VAL A 337 2.77 3.37 -13.84
CA VAL A 337 2.50 3.24 -12.41
C VAL A 337 3.80 3.46 -11.63
N SER A 338 3.96 4.64 -11.05
CA SER A 338 5.06 4.96 -10.13
C SER A 338 4.75 4.44 -8.72
N GLU A 339 4.99 3.15 -8.46
CA GLU A 339 4.69 2.54 -7.16
C GLU A 339 5.40 3.23 -5.98
N THR A 340 4.84 3.09 -4.79
CA THR A 340 5.50 3.55 -3.56
C THR A 340 6.59 2.55 -3.19
N TRP A 341 7.81 2.88 -3.60
CA TRP A 341 9.02 2.10 -3.29
C TRP A 341 9.16 1.88 -1.78
N PRO A 342 8.97 0.64 -1.26
CA PRO A 342 9.37 0.31 0.09
C PRO A 342 10.90 0.20 0.12
N ALA A 343 11.51 0.21 1.30
CA ALA A 343 12.93 -0.14 1.37
C ALA A 343 13.11 -1.65 1.05
N ASP A 344 14.01 -1.95 0.11
CA ASP A 344 14.51 -3.30 -0.20
C ASP A 344 14.95 -3.98 1.12
N PRO A 345 14.46 -5.18 1.51
CA PRO A 345 13.84 -6.22 0.66
C PRO A 345 12.32 -6.40 0.75
N SER A 346 11.59 -5.49 1.40
CA SER A 346 10.13 -5.62 1.49
C SER A 346 9.46 -5.58 0.12
N PHE A 347 8.48 -6.46 -0.12
CA PHE A 347 7.66 -6.42 -1.34
C PHE A 347 6.25 -5.93 -1.01
N PHE A 348 5.94 -4.72 -1.47
CA PHE A 348 4.72 -4.00 -1.13
C PHE A 348 4.06 -3.44 -2.37
N VAL A 349 2.74 -3.60 -2.44
CA VAL A 349 1.89 -3.16 -3.53
C VAL A 349 0.85 -2.20 -2.96
N THR A 350 0.58 -1.10 -3.65
CA THR A 350 -0.37 -0.08 -3.18
C THR A 350 -1.54 0.07 -4.14
N GLU A 351 -2.45 1.01 -3.87
CA GLU A 351 -3.65 1.23 -4.68
C GLU A 351 -3.31 1.64 -6.12
N LYS A 352 -2.08 2.14 -6.35
CA LYS A 352 -1.63 2.72 -7.61
C LYS A 352 -1.61 1.71 -8.75
N ILE A 353 -1.28 0.44 -8.49
CA ILE A 353 -1.32 -0.61 -9.50
C ILE A 353 -2.75 -0.92 -9.98
N PHE A 354 -3.76 -0.71 -9.12
CA PHE A 354 -5.17 -0.96 -9.43
C PHE A 354 -5.86 0.25 -10.08
N LYS A 355 -5.33 1.47 -9.91
CA LYS A 355 -5.85 2.69 -10.57
C LYS A 355 -6.01 2.55 -12.10
N PRO A 356 -5.01 2.11 -12.90
CA PRO A 356 -5.21 1.91 -14.34
C PRO A 356 -6.13 0.73 -14.66
N ILE A 357 -6.17 -0.31 -13.81
CA ILE A 357 -7.09 -1.45 -13.97
C ILE A 357 -8.54 -0.97 -13.93
N VAL A 358 -8.93 -0.19 -12.91
CA VAL A 358 -10.32 0.29 -12.78
C VAL A 358 -10.68 1.36 -13.81
N ASN A 359 -9.68 2.09 -14.31
CA ASN A 359 -9.82 3.12 -15.34
C ASN A 359 -9.45 2.67 -16.76
N LEU A 360 -9.44 1.36 -17.02
CA LEU A 360 -9.39 0.74 -18.35
C LEU A 360 -8.13 1.07 -19.18
N GLN A 361 -6.99 1.32 -18.53
CA GLN A 361 -5.72 1.57 -19.21
C GLN A 361 -4.79 0.35 -19.20
N PRO A 362 -4.09 0.06 -20.31
CA PRO A 362 -2.86 -0.72 -20.27
C PRO A 362 -1.78 0.01 -19.46
N PHE A 363 -0.88 -0.71 -18.79
CA PHE A 363 0.09 -0.09 -17.89
C PHE A 363 1.43 -0.83 -17.76
N ILE A 364 2.43 -0.09 -17.29
CA ILE A 364 3.77 -0.58 -16.94
C ILE A 364 4.17 -0.09 -15.54
N VAL A 365 4.88 -0.90 -14.75
CA VAL A 365 5.07 -0.67 -13.30
C VAL A 365 6.51 -0.29 -12.92
N CYS A 366 6.69 0.99 -12.62
CA CYS A 366 7.89 1.57 -12.04
C CYS A 366 7.89 1.37 -10.50
N GLY A 367 8.13 0.13 -10.07
CA GLY A 367 8.27 -0.28 -8.66
C GLY A 367 9.48 -1.20 -8.43
N LEU A 368 9.39 -2.09 -7.45
CA LEU A 368 10.33 -3.21 -7.28
C LEU A 368 10.06 -4.35 -8.29
N PRO A 369 10.98 -5.30 -8.46
CA PRO A 369 10.73 -6.57 -9.16
C PRO A 369 9.52 -7.33 -8.59
N GLY A 370 8.86 -8.16 -9.41
CA GLY A 370 7.76 -9.05 -9.03
C GLY A 370 6.34 -8.43 -9.05
N ASN A 371 6.17 -7.18 -9.48
CA ASN A 371 4.86 -6.51 -9.52
C ASN A 371 3.92 -7.12 -10.57
N LEU A 372 4.44 -7.46 -11.76
CA LEU A 372 3.66 -8.13 -12.80
C LEU A 372 3.42 -9.60 -12.46
N LYS A 373 4.38 -10.24 -11.78
CA LYS A 373 4.18 -11.59 -11.23
C LYS A 373 3.01 -11.62 -10.23
N TYR A 374 2.99 -10.70 -9.27
CA TYR A 374 1.91 -10.58 -8.28
C TYR A 374 0.53 -10.45 -8.93
N LEU A 375 0.39 -9.57 -9.93
CA LEU A 375 -0.86 -9.38 -10.67
C LEU A 375 -1.32 -10.67 -11.37
N LYS A 376 -0.41 -11.40 -12.01
CA LYS A 376 -0.70 -12.68 -12.67
C LYS A 376 -1.14 -13.75 -11.68
N GLU A 377 -0.50 -13.82 -10.50
CA GLU A 377 -0.88 -14.73 -9.41
C GLU A 377 -2.26 -14.39 -8.82
N LYS A 378 -2.64 -13.10 -8.78
CA LYS A 378 -4.00 -12.64 -8.44
C LYS A 378 -5.02 -12.76 -9.58
N GLY A 379 -4.63 -13.27 -10.76
CA GLY A 379 -5.52 -13.54 -11.90
C GLY A 379 -5.78 -12.35 -12.84
N PHE A 380 -5.01 -11.28 -12.75
CA PHE A 380 -5.05 -10.17 -13.71
C PHE A 380 -4.21 -10.47 -14.95
N GLU A 381 -4.66 -9.99 -16.10
CA GLU A 381 -3.88 -9.98 -17.34
C GLU A 381 -2.94 -8.77 -17.37
N THR A 382 -1.72 -8.97 -17.87
CA THR A 382 -0.75 -7.89 -18.12
C THR A 382 -0.61 -7.62 -19.63
N PHE A 383 0.35 -6.81 -20.05
CA PHE A 383 0.38 -6.19 -21.38
C PHE A 383 1.67 -6.51 -22.18
N PRO A 384 2.02 -7.80 -22.39
CA PRO A 384 3.22 -8.19 -23.16
C PRO A 384 3.17 -7.73 -24.62
N GLU A 385 1.97 -7.49 -25.16
CA GLU A 385 1.79 -6.92 -26.48
C GLU A 385 2.12 -5.42 -26.56
N TRP A 386 2.24 -4.74 -25.42
CA TRP A 386 2.73 -3.36 -25.30
C TRP A 386 4.22 -3.32 -24.93
N PHE A 387 4.58 -4.03 -23.86
CA PHE A 387 5.89 -3.94 -23.21
C PHE A 387 6.57 -5.31 -23.18
N THR A 388 7.90 -5.35 -23.32
CA THR A 388 8.67 -6.54 -22.95
C THR A 388 8.71 -6.58 -21.41
N GLU A 389 8.11 -7.59 -20.79
CA GLU A 389 7.84 -7.61 -19.34
C GLU A 389 8.98 -8.16 -18.47
N ASP A 390 10.10 -8.57 -19.08
CA ASP A 390 11.28 -9.15 -18.43
C ASP A 390 11.97 -8.20 -17.44
N TYR A 391 11.72 -6.88 -17.53
CA TYR A 391 12.16 -5.91 -16.52
C TYR A 391 11.65 -6.25 -15.11
N ASP A 392 10.54 -6.98 -14.96
CA ASP A 392 9.98 -7.34 -13.65
C ASP A 392 10.80 -8.41 -12.92
N ASP A 393 11.70 -9.12 -13.62
CA ASP A 393 12.66 -10.09 -13.06
C ASP A 393 14.06 -9.49 -12.81
N VAL A 394 14.34 -8.28 -13.32
CA VAL A 394 15.67 -7.67 -13.25
C VAL A 394 15.97 -7.14 -11.85
N LYS A 395 16.93 -7.77 -11.17
CA LYS A 395 17.45 -7.33 -9.86
C LYS A 395 18.36 -6.11 -10.00
N GLY A 396 18.30 -5.23 -9.00
CA GLY A 396 19.10 -4.00 -8.95
C GLY A 396 18.48 -2.85 -9.74
N HIS A 397 18.58 -1.64 -9.21
CA HIS A 397 17.86 -0.49 -9.73
C HIS A 397 18.37 0.03 -11.08
N PRO A 398 19.68 0.19 -11.35
CA PRO A 398 20.15 0.82 -12.60
C PRO A 398 19.71 0.07 -13.86
N GLN A 399 19.94 -1.24 -13.91
CA GLN A 399 19.61 -2.08 -15.06
C GLN A 399 18.10 -2.18 -15.25
N ARG A 400 17.34 -2.42 -14.17
CA ARG A 400 15.86 -2.50 -14.23
C ARG A 400 15.25 -1.22 -14.76
N MET A 401 15.69 -0.07 -14.22
CA MET A 401 15.17 1.24 -14.60
C MET A 401 15.52 1.58 -16.05
N HIS A 402 16.70 1.20 -16.52
CA HIS A 402 17.04 1.29 -17.95
C HIS A 402 16.08 0.47 -18.82
N TYR A 403 15.92 -0.84 -18.56
CA TYR A 403 15.06 -1.69 -19.39
C TYR A 403 13.59 -1.24 -19.38
N LEU A 404 13.05 -0.88 -18.21
CA LEU A 404 11.71 -0.30 -18.06
C LEU A 404 11.55 0.99 -18.89
N THR A 405 12.51 1.93 -18.80
CA THR A 405 12.45 3.17 -19.56
C THR A 405 12.57 2.95 -21.07
N GLU A 406 13.36 1.98 -21.55
CA GLU A 406 13.39 1.65 -22.98
C GLU A 406 12.04 1.11 -23.47
N GLN A 407 11.28 0.33 -22.67
CA GLN A 407 9.92 -0.08 -23.03
C GLN A 407 8.94 1.10 -23.05
N ILE A 408 9.03 2.02 -22.09
CA ILE A 408 8.23 3.25 -22.06
C ILE A 408 8.52 4.11 -23.31
N THR A 409 9.79 4.40 -23.56
CA THR A 409 10.26 5.17 -24.72
C THR A 409 9.84 4.54 -26.04
N LYS A 410 9.87 3.22 -26.16
CA LYS A 410 9.40 2.47 -27.35
C LYS A 410 7.92 2.74 -27.64
N VAL A 411 7.05 2.69 -26.62
CA VAL A 411 5.60 2.90 -26.78
C VAL A 411 5.26 4.37 -27.02
N ILE A 412 5.92 5.32 -26.33
CA ILE A 412 5.70 6.77 -26.59
C ILE A 412 6.00 7.13 -28.05
N LYS A 413 7.01 6.50 -28.66
CA LYS A 413 7.43 6.73 -30.04
C LYS A 413 6.54 6.09 -31.11
N TRP A 414 5.47 5.38 -30.75
CA TRP A 414 4.46 4.97 -31.72
C TRP A 414 3.68 6.18 -32.24
N ASP A 415 3.38 6.17 -33.55
CA ASP A 415 2.49 7.15 -34.16
C ASP A 415 1.07 7.08 -33.57
N ASP A 416 0.28 8.11 -33.82
CA ASP A 416 -1.05 8.26 -33.23
C ASP A 416 -2.06 7.20 -33.70
N GLU A 417 -1.92 6.68 -34.91
CA GLU A 417 -2.79 5.61 -35.41
C GLU A 417 -2.41 4.27 -34.76
N THR A 418 -1.11 3.96 -34.70
CA THR A 418 -0.59 2.72 -34.09
C THR A 418 -0.96 2.62 -32.61
N ILE A 419 -0.71 3.66 -31.80
CA ILE A 419 -1.06 3.60 -30.37
C ILE A 419 -2.58 3.55 -30.14
N HIS A 420 -3.37 4.23 -30.98
CA HIS A 420 -4.83 4.24 -30.88
C HIS A 420 -5.42 2.87 -31.22
N ARG A 421 -5.04 2.29 -32.36
CA ARG A 421 -5.42 0.92 -32.74
C ARG A 421 -5.00 -0.08 -31.67
N LYS A 422 -3.78 0.03 -31.15
CA LYS A 422 -3.30 -0.85 -30.08
C LYS A 422 -4.16 -0.77 -28.82
N TYR A 423 -4.62 0.41 -28.44
CA TYR A 423 -5.56 0.61 -27.34
C TYR A 423 -6.91 -0.07 -27.60
N GLN A 424 -7.47 0.10 -28.81
CA GLN A 424 -8.71 -0.56 -29.21
C GLN A 424 -8.56 -2.10 -29.16
N ASP A 425 -7.47 -2.64 -29.69
CA ASP A 425 -7.14 -4.08 -29.67
C ASP A 425 -7.01 -4.65 -28.24
N THR A 426 -6.69 -3.80 -27.25
CA THR A 426 -6.46 -4.17 -25.85
C THR A 426 -7.70 -3.99 -24.96
N TRP A 427 -8.78 -3.38 -25.49
CA TRP A 427 -9.93 -2.94 -24.70
C TRP A 427 -10.63 -4.05 -23.92
N GLU A 428 -10.81 -5.23 -24.52
CA GLU A 428 -11.45 -6.37 -23.85
C GLU A 428 -10.63 -6.88 -22.65
N LYS A 429 -9.29 -6.80 -22.73
CA LYS A 429 -8.40 -7.12 -21.61
C LYS A 429 -8.54 -6.11 -20.47
N CYS A 430 -8.64 -4.82 -20.81
CA CYS A 430 -8.91 -3.77 -19.82
C CYS A 430 -10.28 -3.98 -19.14
N LEU A 431 -11.33 -4.31 -19.91
CA LEU A 431 -12.65 -4.63 -19.37
C LEU A 431 -12.63 -5.88 -18.48
N PHE A 432 -11.92 -6.94 -18.89
CA PHE A 432 -11.71 -8.14 -18.10
C PHE A 432 -11.05 -7.82 -16.75
N ASN A 433 -9.92 -7.11 -16.75
CA ASN A 433 -9.20 -6.73 -15.54
C ASN A 433 -10.07 -5.89 -14.59
N ARG A 434 -10.80 -4.90 -15.11
CA ARG A 434 -11.73 -4.09 -14.29
C ARG A 434 -12.84 -4.94 -13.67
N LYS A 435 -13.43 -5.85 -14.46
CA LYS A 435 -14.47 -6.77 -13.99
C LYS A 435 -13.92 -7.71 -12.92
N HIS A 436 -12.72 -8.24 -13.12
CA HIS A 436 -12.03 -9.10 -12.16
C HIS A 436 -11.79 -8.38 -10.84
N PHE A 437 -11.23 -7.16 -10.87
CA PHE A 437 -11.05 -6.33 -9.68
C PHE A 437 -12.34 -6.18 -8.85
N PHE A 438 -13.45 -5.77 -9.48
CA PHE A 438 -14.72 -5.63 -8.76
C PHE A 438 -15.37 -6.97 -8.35
N ALA A 439 -14.96 -8.08 -8.95
CA ALA A 439 -15.36 -9.43 -8.57
C ALA A 439 -14.49 -10.04 -7.45
N MET A 440 -13.32 -9.44 -7.12
CA MET A 440 -12.49 -9.88 -6.00
C MET A 440 -13.29 -9.88 -4.70
N ASN A 441 -13.06 -10.91 -3.88
CA ASN A 441 -13.75 -11.13 -2.61
C ASN A 441 -12.76 -11.12 -1.44
N HIS A 442 -12.28 -9.92 -1.10
CA HIS A 442 -11.34 -9.68 0.00
C HIS A 442 -11.90 -10.17 1.36
N ALA A 443 -13.22 -10.25 1.51
CA ALA A 443 -13.84 -10.80 2.72
C ALA A 443 -13.62 -12.32 2.87
N VAL A 444 -13.37 -13.07 1.79
CA VAL A 444 -12.94 -14.48 1.91
C VAL A 444 -11.48 -14.55 2.36
N GLU A 445 -10.58 -13.79 1.73
CA GLU A 445 -9.16 -13.76 2.11
C GLU A 445 -8.97 -13.36 3.58
N PHE A 446 -9.72 -12.36 4.07
CA PHE A 446 -9.67 -11.96 5.48
C PHE A 446 -10.39 -12.94 6.42
N LYS A 447 -11.49 -13.57 5.99
CA LYS A 447 -12.16 -14.59 6.81
C LYS A 447 -11.25 -15.80 7.03
N ASP A 448 -10.59 -16.30 5.99
CA ASP A 448 -9.66 -17.42 6.09
C ASP A 448 -8.50 -17.10 7.06
N LEU A 449 -8.02 -15.85 7.04
CA LEU A 449 -7.04 -15.33 8.00
C LEU A 449 -7.59 -15.30 9.44
N VAL A 450 -8.84 -14.86 9.65
CA VAL A 450 -9.48 -14.84 10.98
C VAL A 450 -9.73 -16.25 11.51
N ASP A 451 -10.28 -17.15 10.71
CA ASP A 451 -10.50 -18.54 11.11
C ASP A 451 -9.13 -19.21 11.45
N ALA A 452 -8.06 -18.94 10.68
CA ALA A 452 -6.70 -19.41 10.97
C ALA A 452 -6.08 -18.82 12.24
N ILE A 453 -6.39 -17.57 12.61
CA ILE A 453 -6.01 -17.00 13.93
C ILE A 453 -6.84 -17.66 15.04
N GLY A 454 -8.10 -18.00 14.79
CA GLY A 454 -9.00 -18.67 15.74
C GLY A 454 -8.52 -20.06 16.16
N ASP A 455 -7.87 -20.79 15.24
CA ASP A 455 -7.34 -22.15 15.47
C ASP A 455 -6.00 -22.19 16.26
N LEU A 456 -5.39 -21.03 16.57
CA LEU A 456 -4.20 -20.87 17.45
C LEU A 456 -4.56 -20.91 18.95
#